data_AF-A0A2N0FY04-F1
#
_entry.id   AF-A0A2N0FY04-F1
#
_cell.length_a   1.000
_cell.length_b   1.000
_cell.length_c   1.000
_cell.angle_alpha   90.00
_cell.angle_beta   90.00
_cell.angle_gamma   90.00
#
_symmetry.space_group_name_H-M   'P 1'
#
loop_
_entity.id
_entity.type
_entity.pdbx_description
1 polymer ?
#
loop_
_entity_poly.entity_id
_entity_poly.type
_entity_poly.pdbx_seq_one_letter_code
_entity_poly.pdbx_strand_id
1 'polypeptide(L)'
;MKNTLYIPLLFLSAGLCAQTALYNTGNLRIHNGGQIGFHTDLINNGSFDENQGLVGFYGTDFRNISGSLPPTFFDVEFMTQNGTFLDTPANVANNANFISGNVLTPRNQNATTLNFLDLGFSFGENDISKVDGYASMTNQQSFNFPVGDFGQLRQLILNSEGVNDLAKTAYFFEDPNSPSTFNSFNTNTKANGLGDISTTEFWRLEGAVPSSVQLSWNERSDIASLSRVVEEIVIVGWSKTTNQWEMLGGPASVGDLINGVAISGSFIPDDYEVLTFGAFGEPRDFLDLENYFVSPNGDGINDFLVIPELALSPNNHLMIFDRNGSKVFELSDYTNEFNGFSNQNNFVLGRDNGLPSGVYFYIVSLDDLSLEFQGFLYLAND
;
A
#
# COMPACT_ATOMS: atom_id res chain seq x y z
N MET A 1 32.73 82.27 -2.85
CA MET A 1 32.67 80.91 -2.31
C MET A 1 31.36 80.29 -2.79
N LYS A 2 31.42 79.27 -3.66
CA LYS A 2 30.23 78.58 -4.20
C LYS A 2 29.83 77.49 -3.20
N ASN A 3 28.63 77.58 -2.64
CA ASN A 3 28.09 76.55 -1.75
C ASN A 3 27.44 75.46 -2.61
N THR A 4 28.11 74.33 -2.74
CA THR A 4 27.55 73.10 -3.31
C THR A 4 26.68 72.42 -2.25
N LEU A 5 25.38 72.36 -2.52
CA LEU A 5 24.40 71.64 -1.70
C LEU A 5 24.42 70.16 -2.11
N TYR A 6 24.88 69.28 -1.23
CA TYR A 6 24.78 67.83 -1.43
C TYR A 6 23.44 67.34 -0.85
N ILE A 7 22.55 66.89 -1.71
CA ILE A 7 21.31 66.20 -1.32
C ILE A 7 21.63 64.71 -1.23
N PRO A 8 21.50 64.04 -0.08
CA PRO A 8 21.66 62.60 -0.01
C PRO A 8 20.41 61.95 -0.63
N LEU A 9 20.62 61.16 -1.69
CA LEU A 9 19.58 60.33 -2.28
C LEU A 9 19.40 59.09 -1.41
N LEU A 10 18.32 59.05 -0.63
CA LEU A 10 17.95 57.89 0.19
C LEU A 10 17.34 56.82 -0.73
N PHE A 11 18.12 55.78 -1.05
CA PHE A 11 17.58 54.60 -1.74
C PHE A 11 16.70 53.81 -0.77
N LEU A 12 15.38 53.96 -0.88
CA LEU A 12 14.42 53.05 -0.27
C LEU A 12 14.39 51.76 -1.11
N SER A 13 15.12 50.72 -0.69
CA SER A 13 14.92 49.38 -1.25
C SER A 13 13.62 48.80 -0.66
N ALA A 14 12.50 49.02 -1.34
CA ALA A 14 11.28 48.26 -1.08
C ALA A 14 11.53 46.81 -1.50
N GLY A 15 11.79 45.94 -0.53
CA GLY A 15 11.79 44.49 -0.76
C GLY A 15 10.37 44.07 -1.11
N LEU A 16 10.10 43.80 -2.38
CA LEU A 16 8.86 43.16 -2.80
C LEU A 16 8.97 41.68 -2.43
N CYS A 17 8.24 41.24 -1.42
CA CYS A 17 8.06 39.81 -1.17
C CYS A 17 7.22 39.23 -2.31
N ALA A 18 7.79 38.32 -3.10
CA ALA A 18 7.02 37.50 -4.02
C ALA A 18 6.11 36.57 -3.19
N GLN A 19 4.94 36.23 -3.74
CA GLN A 19 4.02 35.30 -3.10
C GLN A 19 4.67 33.90 -3.04
N THR A 20 4.81 33.35 -1.84
CA THR A 20 5.51 32.09 -1.57
C THR A 20 4.60 30.85 -1.64
N ALA A 21 3.31 31.05 -1.92
CA ALA A 21 2.30 30.00 -2.00
C ALA A 21 1.09 30.45 -2.83
N LEU A 22 0.46 29.56 -3.59
CA LEU A 22 -0.87 29.82 -4.15
C LEU A 22 -1.90 29.76 -3.02
N TYR A 23 -2.55 30.90 -2.77
CA TYR A 23 -3.57 31.04 -1.73
C TYR A 23 -4.96 31.05 -2.37
N ASN A 24 -5.73 29.98 -2.19
CA ASN A 24 -7.13 29.90 -2.63
C ASN A 24 -8.09 30.24 -1.49
N THR A 25 -8.88 31.30 -1.64
CA THR A 25 -10.01 31.65 -0.75
C THR A 25 -11.35 31.70 -1.45
N GLY A 26 -11.37 31.41 -2.76
CA GLY A 26 -12.57 31.45 -3.59
C GLY A 26 -12.97 30.05 -4.05
N ASN A 27 -13.61 30.00 -5.22
CA ASN A 27 -13.92 28.74 -5.89
C ASN A 27 -12.88 28.52 -6.99
N LEU A 28 -12.06 27.50 -6.83
CA LEU A 28 -11.10 27.06 -7.84
C LEU A 28 -11.60 25.74 -8.43
N ARG A 29 -11.74 25.69 -9.76
CA ARG A 29 -12.14 24.48 -10.48
C ARG A 29 -11.32 24.34 -11.74
N ILE A 30 -10.84 23.12 -11.99
CA ILE A 30 -10.14 22.72 -13.19
C ILE A 30 -11.12 21.91 -14.04
N HIS A 31 -11.39 22.39 -15.24
CA HIS A 31 -12.25 21.70 -16.20
C HIS A 31 -11.49 20.61 -16.98
N ASN A 32 -12.24 19.75 -17.68
CA ASN A 32 -11.68 18.68 -18.48
C ASN A 32 -10.58 19.18 -19.45
N GLY A 33 -9.43 18.50 -19.44
CA GLY A 33 -8.23 18.87 -20.21
C GLY A 33 -7.43 20.04 -19.62
N GLY A 34 -7.90 20.68 -18.55
CA GLY A 34 -7.15 21.69 -17.81
C GLY A 34 -6.01 21.07 -17.02
N GLN A 35 -4.91 21.82 -16.88
CA GLN A 35 -3.73 21.40 -16.13
C GLN A 35 -3.21 22.57 -15.29
N ILE A 36 -2.85 22.32 -14.03
CA ILE A 36 -2.21 23.30 -13.15
C ILE A 36 -0.95 22.67 -12.56
N GLY A 37 0.19 23.36 -12.69
CA GLY A 37 1.45 22.96 -12.08
C GLY A 37 1.87 23.88 -10.94
N PHE A 38 1.96 23.34 -9.73
CA PHE A 38 2.45 24.01 -8.54
C PHE A 38 3.95 23.83 -8.39
N HIS A 39 4.70 24.92 -8.56
CA HIS A 39 6.12 25.03 -8.21
C HIS A 39 6.34 25.75 -6.86
N THR A 40 5.28 25.84 -6.06
CA THR A 40 5.17 26.59 -4.80
C THR A 40 4.14 25.89 -3.90
N ASP A 41 4.02 26.30 -2.65
CA ASP A 41 3.05 25.69 -1.72
C ASP A 41 1.61 26.01 -2.12
N LEU A 42 0.67 25.16 -1.72
CA LEU A 42 -0.77 25.36 -1.85
C LEU A 42 -1.38 25.61 -0.47
N ILE A 43 -2.09 26.72 -0.33
CA ILE A 43 -2.90 27.01 0.85
C ILE A 43 -4.37 27.12 0.40
N ASN A 44 -5.19 26.13 0.76
CA ASN A 44 -6.57 26.01 0.33
C ASN A 44 -7.56 26.31 1.47
N ASN A 45 -8.14 27.51 1.42
CA ASN A 45 -9.20 27.97 2.33
C ASN A 45 -10.54 28.17 1.62
N GLY A 46 -10.63 27.80 0.34
CA GLY A 46 -11.84 27.90 -0.49
C GLY A 46 -12.22 26.55 -1.12
N SER A 47 -13.30 26.55 -1.91
CA SER A 47 -13.69 25.37 -2.69
C SER A 47 -12.59 25.05 -3.71
N PHE A 48 -12.12 23.81 -3.71
CA PHE A 48 -11.22 23.29 -4.73
C PHE A 48 -11.59 21.85 -5.06
N ASP A 49 -12.74 21.70 -5.68
CA ASP A 49 -13.47 20.45 -5.90
C ASP A 49 -14.13 20.43 -7.29
N GLU A 50 -14.86 19.35 -7.57
CA GLU A 50 -15.47 19.09 -8.89
C GLU A 50 -14.50 19.23 -10.08
N ASN A 51 -13.22 18.95 -9.81
CA ASN A 51 -12.14 19.00 -10.79
C ASN A 51 -12.27 17.86 -11.80
N GLN A 52 -11.78 18.08 -13.01
CA GLN A 52 -11.75 17.10 -14.11
C GLN A 52 -10.41 17.10 -14.86
N GLY A 53 -9.39 17.76 -14.31
CA GLY A 53 -8.08 17.92 -14.93
C GLY A 53 -6.94 17.56 -14.00
N LEU A 54 -5.72 17.84 -14.44
CA LEU A 54 -4.49 17.46 -13.75
C LEU A 54 -3.98 18.58 -12.84
N VAL A 55 -3.58 18.21 -11.62
CA VAL A 55 -2.76 19.02 -10.73
C VAL A 55 -1.39 18.38 -10.58
N GLY A 56 -0.32 19.11 -10.79
CA GLY A 56 1.05 18.63 -10.55
C GLY A 56 1.74 19.41 -9.44
N PHE A 57 2.48 18.75 -8.58
CA PHE A 57 3.40 19.35 -7.62
C PHE A 57 4.84 19.08 -8.05
N TYR A 58 5.63 20.14 -8.25
CA TYR A 58 6.96 20.06 -8.83
C TYR A 58 8.02 20.81 -8.01
N GLY A 59 9.20 20.21 -7.90
CA GLY A 59 10.39 20.88 -7.41
C GLY A 59 11.40 19.95 -6.75
N THR A 60 12.52 20.53 -6.35
CA THR A 60 13.52 19.83 -5.52
C THR A 60 13.22 19.99 -4.04
N ASP A 61 12.73 21.16 -3.63
CA ASP A 61 12.37 21.47 -2.24
C ASP A 61 11.04 20.83 -1.83
N PHE A 62 10.75 20.87 -0.53
CA PHE A 62 9.44 20.50 -0.02
C PHE A 62 8.34 21.38 -0.64
N ARG A 63 7.18 20.77 -0.85
CA ARG A 63 5.92 21.47 -1.11
C ARG A 63 4.99 21.23 0.05
N ASN A 64 4.27 22.26 0.47
CA ASN A 64 3.24 22.12 1.48
C ASN A 64 1.85 22.28 0.87
N ILE A 65 0.93 21.38 1.25
CA ILE A 65 -0.50 21.49 0.98
C ILE A 65 -1.17 21.68 2.33
N SER A 66 -1.70 22.88 2.53
CA SER A 66 -2.27 23.32 3.81
C SER A 66 -3.57 24.07 3.58
N GLY A 67 -4.19 24.53 4.67
CA GLY A 67 -5.42 25.31 4.63
C GLY A 67 -6.53 24.67 5.46
N SER A 68 -7.68 25.35 5.50
CA SER A 68 -8.83 24.94 6.32
C SER A 68 -9.77 23.97 5.61
N LEU A 69 -9.65 23.81 4.28
CA LEU A 69 -10.51 22.95 3.49
C LEU A 69 -9.65 21.97 2.65
N PRO A 70 -9.96 20.66 2.69
CA PRO A 70 -9.22 19.69 1.90
C PRO A 70 -9.46 19.91 0.39
N PRO A 71 -8.41 20.10 -0.43
CA PRO A 71 -8.58 20.12 -1.88
C PRO A 71 -8.94 18.72 -2.40
N THR A 72 -9.71 18.65 -3.48
CA THR A 72 -10.07 17.41 -4.17
C THR A 72 -9.53 17.44 -5.59
N PHE A 73 -8.43 16.73 -5.83
CA PHE A 73 -7.83 16.60 -7.15
C PHE A 73 -8.53 15.51 -7.95
N PHE A 74 -8.68 15.70 -9.27
CA PHE A 74 -9.15 14.63 -10.14
C PHE A 74 -8.00 13.71 -10.47
N ASP A 75 -7.04 14.22 -11.26
CA ASP A 75 -5.72 13.64 -11.41
C ASP A 75 -4.70 14.50 -10.66
N VAL A 76 -3.79 13.86 -9.94
CA VAL A 76 -2.66 14.52 -9.27
C VAL A 76 -1.35 13.82 -9.60
N GLU A 77 -0.27 14.58 -9.78
CA GLU A 77 1.08 14.03 -9.87
C GLU A 77 2.05 14.69 -8.88
N PHE A 78 2.90 13.86 -8.28
CA PHE A 78 3.91 14.27 -7.31
C PHE A 78 5.31 14.04 -7.88
N MET A 79 6.00 15.13 -8.22
CA MET A 79 7.40 15.15 -8.62
C MET A 79 8.15 16.17 -7.76
N THR A 80 8.23 15.88 -6.46
CA THR A 80 8.82 16.75 -5.45
C THR A 80 9.96 16.00 -4.75
N GLN A 81 11.21 16.25 -5.13
CA GLN A 81 12.35 15.42 -4.72
C GLN A 81 12.47 15.24 -3.20
N ASN A 82 12.31 16.31 -2.41
CA ASN A 82 12.33 16.23 -0.95
C ASN A 82 10.98 15.79 -0.35
N GLY A 83 9.89 15.92 -1.09
CA GLY A 83 8.55 15.45 -0.71
C GLY A 83 7.47 16.54 -0.72
N THR A 84 6.22 16.11 -0.58
CA THR A 84 5.05 16.97 -0.43
C THR A 84 4.41 16.74 0.93
N PHE A 85 4.42 17.72 1.81
CA PHE A 85 3.79 17.65 3.14
C PHE A 85 2.30 18.00 3.06
N LEU A 86 1.47 17.18 3.69
CA LEU A 86 0.05 17.45 3.89
C LEU A 86 -0.17 17.93 5.32
N ASP A 87 -0.47 19.22 5.50
CA ASP A 87 -0.97 19.80 6.75
C ASP A 87 -2.51 19.66 6.88
N THR A 88 -3.19 19.46 5.75
CA THR A 88 -4.63 19.18 5.64
C THR A 88 -4.82 17.95 4.76
N PRO A 89 -5.89 17.15 4.94
CA PRO A 89 -6.18 16.05 4.01
C PRO A 89 -6.28 16.55 2.56
N ALA A 90 -5.95 15.68 1.61
CA ALA A 90 -6.18 15.92 0.20
C ALA A 90 -6.90 14.71 -0.41
N ASN A 91 -7.91 14.96 -1.24
CA ASN A 91 -8.66 13.89 -1.90
C ASN A 91 -8.19 13.70 -3.34
N VAL A 92 -8.22 12.46 -3.80
CA VAL A 92 -7.90 12.03 -5.17
C VAL A 92 -9.13 11.31 -5.72
N ALA A 93 -9.75 11.89 -6.74
CA ALA A 93 -10.98 11.37 -7.32
C ALA A 93 -10.74 10.36 -8.46
N ASN A 94 -9.56 10.35 -9.08
CA ASN A 94 -9.21 9.44 -10.15
C ASN A 94 -7.80 8.88 -9.98
N ASN A 95 -6.73 9.62 -10.32
CA ASN A 95 -5.37 9.08 -10.29
C ASN A 95 -4.42 9.92 -9.41
N ALA A 96 -3.63 9.28 -8.56
CA ALA A 96 -2.42 9.86 -7.98
C ALA A 96 -1.17 9.20 -8.56
N ASN A 97 -0.40 9.96 -9.34
CA ASN A 97 0.83 9.52 -9.96
C ASN A 97 2.05 9.91 -9.10
N PHE A 98 2.74 8.92 -8.57
CA PHE A 98 3.98 9.07 -7.80
C PHE A 98 5.18 9.01 -8.75
N ILE A 99 5.92 10.10 -8.88
CA ILE A 99 7.07 10.19 -9.80
C ILE A 99 8.37 10.31 -9.00
N SER A 100 8.43 11.23 -8.03
CA SER A 100 9.59 11.37 -7.15
C SER A 100 9.25 12.03 -5.81
N GLY A 101 9.89 11.53 -4.75
CA GLY A 101 9.71 11.95 -3.37
C GLY A 101 8.40 11.49 -2.76
N ASN A 102 8.35 11.48 -1.43
CA ASN A 102 7.20 10.97 -0.71
C ASN A 102 6.12 12.05 -0.53
N VAL A 103 4.85 11.64 -0.48
CA VAL A 103 3.77 12.43 0.10
C VAL A 103 3.76 12.15 1.60
N LEU A 104 4.03 13.17 2.40
CA LEU A 104 4.24 13.06 3.85
C LEU A 104 2.96 13.43 4.57
N THR A 105 2.51 12.53 5.45
CA THR A 105 1.36 12.77 6.33
C THR A 105 1.74 12.49 7.78
N PRO A 106 1.28 13.31 8.73
CA PRO A 106 1.67 13.19 10.13
C PRO A 106 1.14 11.90 10.79
N ARG A 107 2.05 11.03 11.24
CA ARG A 107 1.73 9.76 11.93
C ARG A 107 1.03 9.93 13.28
N ASN A 108 1.20 11.09 13.92
CA ASN A 108 0.50 11.45 15.15
C ASN A 108 -0.89 12.08 14.90
N GLN A 109 -1.31 12.22 13.63
CA GLN A 109 -2.61 12.78 13.25
C GLN A 109 -3.24 11.92 12.14
N ASN A 110 -3.91 10.83 12.52
CA ASN A 110 -4.59 9.90 11.59
C ASN A 110 -5.78 10.50 10.81
N ALA A 111 -6.11 11.77 11.02
CA ALA A 111 -7.10 12.51 10.24
C ALA A 111 -6.51 13.10 8.95
N THR A 112 -5.20 13.39 8.91
CA THR A 112 -4.53 14.01 7.76
C THR A 112 -3.97 12.93 6.86
N THR A 113 -4.68 12.65 5.77
CA THR A 113 -4.33 11.56 4.84
C THR A 113 -4.34 12.04 3.40
N LEU A 114 -3.59 11.36 2.53
CA LEU A 114 -3.93 11.33 1.11
C LEU A 114 -5.10 10.34 0.94
N ASN A 115 -6.29 10.85 0.63
CA ASN A 115 -7.53 10.09 0.55
C ASN A 115 -7.90 9.77 -0.90
N PHE A 116 -8.13 8.51 -1.22
CA PHE A 116 -8.59 8.04 -2.51
C PHE A 116 -10.11 7.85 -2.46
N LEU A 117 -10.86 8.61 -3.27
CA LEU A 117 -12.32 8.52 -3.33
C LEU A 117 -12.76 7.24 -4.06
N ASP A 118 -14.05 7.07 -4.33
CA ASP A 118 -14.65 5.86 -4.92
C ASP A 118 -13.96 5.32 -6.18
N LEU A 119 -13.46 6.21 -7.05
CA LEU A 119 -12.70 5.86 -8.26
C LEU A 119 -11.19 6.18 -8.16
N GLY A 120 -10.74 6.63 -7.00
CA GLY A 120 -9.35 7.02 -6.75
C GLY A 120 -8.42 5.81 -6.71
N PHE A 121 -7.31 5.87 -7.43
CA PHE A 121 -6.22 4.89 -7.39
C PHE A 121 -4.86 5.57 -7.41
N SER A 122 -3.81 4.83 -7.06
CA SER A 122 -2.41 5.27 -7.18
C SER A 122 -1.69 4.55 -8.29
N PHE A 123 -0.66 5.19 -8.83
CA PHE A 123 0.28 4.59 -9.76
C PHE A 123 1.68 5.17 -9.57
N GLY A 124 2.71 4.40 -9.93
CA GLY A 124 4.11 4.84 -9.92
C GLY A 124 4.79 4.75 -8.56
N GLU A 125 4.08 4.28 -7.53
CA GLU A 125 4.65 4.12 -6.19
C GLU A 125 5.83 3.14 -6.17
N ASN A 126 6.86 3.49 -5.42
CA ASN A 126 8.10 2.71 -5.28
C ASN A 126 8.87 3.19 -4.03
N ASP A 127 10.05 2.63 -3.78
CA ASP A 127 10.86 2.95 -2.59
C ASP A 127 11.23 4.45 -2.44
N ILE A 128 11.26 5.22 -3.53
CA ILE A 128 11.60 6.66 -3.49
C ILE A 128 10.39 7.59 -3.65
N SER A 129 9.19 7.05 -3.89
CA SER A 129 7.96 7.85 -4.02
C SER A 129 6.74 7.04 -3.60
N LYS A 130 6.18 7.38 -2.44
CA LYS A 130 4.96 6.80 -1.88
C LYS A 130 4.38 7.72 -0.79
N VAL A 131 3.36 7.28 -0.08
CA VAL A 131 2.89 7.95 1.14
C VAL A 131 3.75 7.52 2.33
N ASP A 132 4.48 8.46 2.93
CA ASP A 132 5.14 8.26 4.23
C ASP A 132 4.25 8.84 5.32
N GLY A 133 3.41 7.97 5.89
CA GLY A 133 2.38 8.30 6.87
C GLY A 133 1.06 7.57 6.56
N TYR A 134 -0.07 8.25 6.77
CA TYR A 134 -1.40 7.75 6.50
C TYR A 134 -1.90 8.01 5.07
N ALA A 135 -2.36 6.95 4.42
CA ALA A 135 -3.25 6.99 3.27
C ALA A 135 -4.64 6.49 3.67
N SER A 136 -5.68 6.92 2.96
CA SER A 136 -7.05 6.45 3.17
C SER A 136 -7.78 6.18 1.87
N MET A 137 -8.81 5.35 1.91
CA MET A 137 -9.74 5.14 0.81
C MET A 137 -11.18 5.36 1.30
N THR A 138 -12.05 5.82 0.40
CA THR A 138 -13.46 6.11 0.67
C THR A 138 -14.34 5.39 -0.35
N ASN A 139 -15.38 4.69 0.12
CA ASN A 139 -16.34 3.96 -0.71
C ASN A 139 -15.70 2.93 -1.66
N GLN A 140 -14.67 2.23 -1.19
CA GLN A 140 -14.00 1.18 -1.94
C GLN A 140 -14.01 -0.15 -1.18
N GLN A 141 -14.07 -1.25 -1.93
CA GLN A 141 -14.07 -2.61 -1.36
C GLN A 141 -12.65 -3.18 -1.23
N SER A 142 -11.81 -2.98 -2.24
CA SER A 142 -10.42 -3.45 -2.24
C SER A 142 -9.50 -2.32 -2.65
N PHE A 143 -8.32 -2.24 -2.03
CA PHE A 143 -7.35 -1.18 -2.32
C PHE A 143 -5.93 -1.60 -1.99
N ASN A 144 -4.98 -1.12 -2.81
CA ASN A 144 -3.56 -1.23 -2.53
C ASN A 144 -3.07 0.10 -1.97
N PHE A 145 -2.79 0.15 -0.67
CA PHE A 145 -2.35 1.38 -0.04
C PHE A 145 -0.87 1.64 -0.35
N PRO A 146 -0.52 2.76 -1.00
CA PRO A 146 0.86 3.10 -1.36
C PRO A 146 1.60 3.69 -0.15
N VAL A 147 1.62 2.99 0.98
CA VAL A 147 2.27 3.45 2.21
C VAL A 147 3.67 2.87 2.37
N GLY A 148 4.52 3.58 3.10
CA GLY A 148 5.88 3.16 3.41
C GLY A 148 6.47 4.02 4.51
N ASP A 149 7.78 3.89 4.71
CA ASP A 149 8.56 4.85 5.49
C ASP A 149 9.40 5.73 4.56
N PHE A 150 10.34 6.49 5.11
CA PHE A 150 11.23 7.31 4.30
C PHE A 150 11.94 6.51 3.18
N GLY A 151 12.36 5.27 3.47
CA GLY A 151 13.24 4.48 2.60
C GLY A 151 12.58 3.43 1.72
N GLN A 152 11.47 2.80 2.13
CA GLN A 152 10.92 1.63 1.43
C GLN A 152 9.39 1.65 1.35
N LEU A 153 8.87 1.23 0.19
CA LEU A 153 7.45 0.98 0.00
C LEU A 153 7.05 -0.28 0.77
N ARG A 154 5.96 -0.18 1.52
CA ARG A 154 5.43 -1.23 2.40
C ARG A 154 3.92 -1.28 2.30
N GLN A 155 3.49 -1.63 1.09
CA GLN A 155 2.09 -1.72 0.74
C GLN A 155 1.34 -2.64 1.71
N LEU A 156 0.12 -2.21 2.02
CA LEU A 156 -0.90 -3.07 2.60
C LEU A 156 -1.99 -3.21 1.54
N ILE A 157 -2.23 -4.45 1.11
CA ILE A 157 -3.32 -4.75 0.20
C ILE A 157 -4.51 -5.19 1.05
N LEU A 158 -5.63 -4.48 0.90
CA LEU A 158 -6.86 -4.75 1.62
C LEU A 158 -7.90 -5.34 0.65
N ASN A 159 -8.53 -6.44 1.05
CA ASN A 159 -9.67 -7.02 0.35
C ASN A 159 -10.83 -7.20 1.32
N SER A 160 -11.90 -6.45 1.11
CA SER A 160 -13.02 -6.42 2.05
C SER A 160 -14.21 -7.22 1.53
N GLU A 161 -15.01 -7.77 2.44
CA GLU A 161 -16.24 -8.50 2.09
C GLU A 161 -17.37 -7.56 1.62
N GLY A 162 -17.19 -6.25 1.75
CA GLY A 162 -18.09 -5.22 1.27
C GLY A 162 -17.39 -3.86 1.10
N VAL A 163 -18.14 -2.87 0.64
CA VAL A 163 -17.62 -1.51 0.47
C VAL A 163 -17.33 -0.88 1.83
N ASN A 164 -16.12 -0.38 2.04
CA ASN A 164 -15.80 0.45 3.20
C ASN A 164 -16.19 1.89 2.92
N ASP A 165 -16.98 2.48 3.81
CA ASP A 165 -17.20 3.94 3.81
C ASP A 165 -15.87 4.68 3.95
N LEU A 166 -14.97 4.15 4.79
CA LEU A 166 -13.62 4.66 5.01
C LEU A 166 -12.71 3.54 5.51
N ALA A 167 -11.50 3.46 4.97
CA ALA A 167 -10.41 2.70 5.57
C ALA A 167 -9.12 3.51 5.50
N LYS A 168 -8.24 3.35 6.48
CA LYS A 168 -6.98 4.10 6.57
C LYS A 168 -5.84 3.18 6.97
N THR A 169 -4.66 3.42 6.42
CA THR A 169 -3.48 2.69 6.86
C THR A 169 -2.23 3.56 6.89
N ALA A 170 -1.30 3.16 7.75
CA ALA A 170 0.04 3.69 7.83
C ALA A 170 1.04 2.59 8.23
N TYR A 171 2.22 2.62 7.64
CA TYR A 171 3.31 1.68 7.93
C TYR A 171 4.35 2.28 8.88
N PHE A 172 4.77 1.58 9.93
CA PHE A 172 5.74 2.03 10.92
C PHE A 172 6.94 1.07 10.94
N PHE A 173 8.12 1.58 10.60
CA PHE A 173 9.37 0.85 10.83
C PHE A 173 9.88 1.12 12.25
N GLU A 174 9.18 0.57 13.23
CA GLU A 174 9.40 0.79 14.66
C GLU A 174 9.13 -0.50 15.43
N ASP A 175 9.76 -0.65 16.60
CA ASP A 175 9.47 -1.74 17.53
C ASP A 175 8.08 -1.53 18.16
N PRO A 176 7.12 -2.47 18.03
CA PRO A 176 5.83 -2.39 18.68
C PRO A 176 5.92 -2.29 20.22
N ASN A 177 7.03 -2.69 20.84
CA ASN A 177 7.25 -2.50 22.27
C ASN A 177 7.55 -1.04 22.66
N SER A 178 7.97 -0.20 21.71
CA SER A 178 8.28 1.21 21.93
C SER A 178 7.89 2.09 20.73
N PRO A 179 6.61 2.14 20.35
CA PRO A 179 6.15 2.92 19.21
C PRO A 179 6.20 4.42 19.50
N SER A 180 6.44 5.23 18.47
CA SER A 180 6.59 6.70 18.58
C SER A 180 5.27 7.43 18.81
N THR A 181 4.14 6.82 18.44
CA THR A 181 2.81 7.45 18.38
C THR A 181 1.75 6.75 19.20
N PHE A 182 1.98 5.51 19.63
CA PHE A 182 1.03 4.68 20.35
C PHE A 182 1.53 4.34 21.76
N ASN A 183 0.69 3.65 22.54
CA ASN A 183 1.16 2.91 23.70
C ASN A 183 1.88 1.63 23.26
N SER A 184 2.74 1.11 24.14
CA SER A 184 3.48 -0.14 23.90
C SER A 184 2.57 -1.35 23.68
N PHE A 185 2.90 -2.17 22.69
CA PHE A 185 2.29 -3.45 22.35
C PHE A 185 3.24 -4.59 22.70
N ASN A 186 3.28 -4.98 23.98
CA ASN A 186 4.26 -5.95 24.49
C ASN A 186 4.22 -7.27 23.70
N THR A 187 5.27 -7.58 22.93
CA THR A 187 5.36 -8.76 22.06
C THR A 187 5.39 -10.10 22.81
N ASN A 188 5.52 -10.08 24.14
CA ASN A 188 5.37 -11.26 24.99
C ASN A 188 3.93 -11.49 25.47
N THR A 189 3.02 -10.53 25.28
CA THR A 189 1.62 -10.68 25.66
C THR A 189 0.84 -11.15 24.43
N LYS A 190 0.75 -12.47 24.28
CA LYS A 190 0.23 -13.13 23.07
C LYS A 190 -0.62 -14.34 23.41
N ALA A 191 -1.58 -14.65 22.54
CA ALA A 191 -2.41 -15.83 22.66
C ALA A 191 -1.58 -17.13 22.55
N ASN A 192 -2.09 -18.22 23.11
CA ASN A 192 -1.46 -19.53 22.98
C ASN A 192 -1.35 -19.96 21.52
N GLY A 193 -0.25 -20.63 21.16
CA GLY A 193 0.02 -21.07 19.80
C GLY A 193 0.73 -20.03 18.92
N LEU A 194 1.02 -18.83 19.44
CA LEU A 194 1.94 -17.88 18.83
C LEU A 194 3.37 -18.05 19.36
N GLY A 195 4.31 -18.12 18.43
CA GLY A 195 5.74 -18.04 18.65
C GLY A 195 6.20 -16.59 18.77
N ASP A 196 7.36 -16.26 18.23
CA ASP A 196 7.90 -14.90 18.28
C ASP A 196 7.09 -13.92 17.41
N ILE A 197 7.10 -12.65 17.82
CA ILE A 197 6.38 -11.55 17.17
C ILE A 197 7.41 -10.49 16.79
N SER A 198 7.28 -9.95 15.58
CA SER A 198 8.21 -8.96 15.04
C SER A 198 8.35 -7.75 15.95
N THR A 199 9.60 -7.35 16.16
CA THR A 199 9.99 -6.11 16.85
C THR A 199 10.53 -5.08 15.86
N THR A 200 10.30 -5.28 14.57
CA THR A 200 10.97 -4.53 13.49
C THR A 200 10.05 -3.51 12.83
N GLU A 201 8.80 -3.90 12.59
CA GLU A 201 7.84 -3.07 11.87
C GLU A 201 6.39 -3.42 12.26
N PHE A 202 5.45 -2.53 12.01
CA PHE A 202 4.02 -2.79 12.13
C PHE A 202 3.20 -1.86 11.23
N TRP A 203 1.96 -2.24 10.94
CA TRP A 203 0.97 -1.43 10.22
C TRP A 203 -0.15 -1.04 11.16
N ARG A 204 -0.64 0.18 11.05
CA ARG A 204 -1.92 0.59 11.62
C ARG A 204 -2.95 0.52 10.49
N LEU A 205 -4.00 -0.28 10.63
CA LEU A 205 -5.13 -0.33 9.71
C LEU A 205 -6.43 -0.02 10.48
N GLU A 206 -7.25 0.86 9.94
CA GLU A 206 -8.59 1.21 10.42
C GLU A 206 -9.61 0.91 9.32
N GLY A 207 -10.75 0.33 9.68
CA GLY A 207 -11.77 -0.14 8.77
C GLY A 207 -12.85 -0.97 9.49
N ALA A 208 -14.11 -0.68 9.20
CA ALA A 208 -15.25 -1.27 9.90
C ALA A 208 -15.79 -2.55 9.22
N VAL A 209 -15.35 -2.84 7.99
CA VAL A 209 -15.83 -3.98 7.20
C VAL A 209 -14.89 -5.19 7.40
N PRO A 210 -15.44 -6.40 7.61
CA PRO A 210 -14.64 -7.63 7.57
C PRO A 210 -13.78 -7.70 6.30
N SER A 211 -12.49 -7.93 6.48
CA SER A 211 -11.49 -7.85 5.44
C SER A 211 -10.36 -8.86 5.65
N SER A 212 -9.74 -9.28 4.56
CA SER A 212 -8.39 -9.85 4.59
C SER A 212 -7.36 -8.80 4.18
N VAL A 213 -6.16 -8.95 4.71
CA VAL A 213 -5.02 -8.11 4.36
C VAL A 213 -3.88 -8.96 3.87
N GLN A 214 -3.03 -8.33 3.08
CA GLN A 214 -1.80 -8.93 2.65
C GLN A 214 -0.64 -7.96 2.85
N LEU A 215 0.44 -8.51 3.39
CA LEU A 215 1.69 -7.82 3.70
C LEU A 215 2.85 -8.58 3.06
N SER A 216 3.79 -7.86 2.45
CA SER A 216 5.07 -8.41 2.01
C SER A 216 6.19 -8.04 2.97
N TRP A 217 7.20 -8.89 3.03
CA TRP A 217 8.44 -8.64 3.77
C TRP A 217 9.64 -8.62 2.81
N ASN A 218 10.71 -7.95 3.25
CA ASN A 218 12.01 -8.04 2.59
C ASN A 218 13.14 -8.26 3.63
N GLU A 219 14.40 -8.19 3.22
CA GLU A 219 15.58 -8.32 4.10
C GLU A 219 15.49 -7.46 5.37
N ARG A 220 14.91 -6.25 5.27
CA ARG A 220 14.76 -5.29 6.38
C ARG A 220 13.77 -5.75 7.45
N SER A 221 12.87 -6.67 7.12
CA SER A 221 11.84 -7.20 8.03
C SER A 221 12.39 -8.18 9.06
N ASP A 222 13.59 -8.74 8.83
CA ASP A 222 14.28 -9.71 9.70
C ASP A 222 13.40 -10.93 10.07
N ILE A 223 12.69 -11.50 9.08
CA ILE A 223 11.79 -12.65 9.28
C ILE A 223 12.51 -13.87 9.84
N ALA A 224 13.81 -14.05 9.53
CA ALA A 224 14.63 -15.14 10.05
C ALA A 224 14.82 -15.11 11.59
N SER A 225 14.49 -13.98 12.24
CA SER A 225 14.43 -13.85 13.69
C SER A 225 13.18 -14.49 14.30
N LEU A 226 12.09 -14.63 13.53
CA LEU A 226 10.80 -15.17 13.98
C LEU A 226 10.71 -16.68 13.79
N SER A 227 11.06 -17.16 12.60
CA SER A 227 11.10 -18.58 12.27
C SER A 227 12.15 -18.88 11.19
N ARG A 228 12.49 -20.16 11.03
CA ARG A 228 13.31 -20.70 9.93
C ARG A 228 12.48 -21.36 8.84
N VAL A 229 11.16 -21.40 9.02
CA VAL A 229 10.18 -21.99 8.11
C VAL A 229 9.25 -20.85 7.68
N VAL A 230 9.12 -20.64 6.37
CA VAL A 230 8.39 -19.48 5.84
C VAL A 230 6.88 -19.66 6.03
N GLU A 231 6.43 -20.90 5.91
CA GLU A 231 5.06 -21.36 6.11
C GLU A 231 4.54 -21.06 7.52
N GLU A 232 5.44 -20.91 8.50
CA GLU A 232 5.09 -20.59 9.88
C GLU A 232 4.86 -19.09 10.11
N ILE A 233 5.22 -18.24 9.15
CA ILE A 233 5.02 -16.80 9.26
C ILE A 233 3.53 -16.48 9.09
N VAL A 234 3.02 -15.58 9.92
CA VAL A 234 1.62 -15.16 9.93
C VAL A 234 1.49 -13.67 10.18
N ILE A 235 0.32 -13.13 9.81
CA ILE A 235 -0.11 -11.81 10.27
C ILE A 235 -0.77 -11.96 11.63
N VAL A 236 -0.32 -11.14 12.59
CA VAL A 236 -0.89 -11.03 13.93
C VAL A 236 -1.40 -9.61 14.16
N GLY A 237 -2.44 -9.47 14.96
CA GLY A 237 -3.02 -8.19 15.35
C GLY A 237 -3.03 -8.02 16.88
N TRP A 238 -2.76 -6.81 17.36
CA TRP A 238 -2.95 -6.46 18.78
C TRP A 238 -4.44 -6.21 19.05
N SER A 239 -5.12 -7.15 19.70
CA SER A 239 -6.56 -7.08 19.93
C SER A 239 -6.90 -6.02 20.98
N LYS A 240 -7.81 -5.09 20.65
CA LYS A 240 -8.29 -4.05 21.58
C LYS A 240 -9.11 -4.62 22.73
N THR A 241 -9.73 -5.78 22.51
CA THR A 241 -10.61 -6.42 23.49
C THR A 241 -9.81 -7.21 24.52
N THR A 242 -8.86 -8.03 24.07
CA THR A 242 -8.09 -8.93 24.95
C THR A 242 -6.76 -8.33 25.39
N ASN A 243 -6.32 -7.22 24.79
CA ASN A 243 -5.04 -6.55 25.05
C ASN A 243 -3.85 -7.51 24.93
N GLN A 244 -3.85 -8.32 23.88
CA GLN A 244 -2.77 -9.24 23.53
C GLN A 244 -2.68 -9.41 22.02
N TRP A 245 -1.57 -9.95 21.54
CA TRP A 245 -1.41 -10.36 20.15
C TRP A 245 -2.22 -11.62 19.85
N GLU A 246 -2.97 -11.58 18.76
CA GLU A 246 -3.78 -12.69 18.26
C GLU A 246 -3.48 -12.94 16.78
N MET A 247 -3.54 -14.20 16.37
CA MET A 247 -3.31 -14.59 14.99
C MET A 247 -4.55 -14.27 14.15
N LEU A 248 -4.34 -13.64 12.99
CA LEU A 248 -5.45 -13.29 12.10
C LEU A 248 -5.80 -14.39 11.10
N GLY A 249 -5.22 -15.57 11.28
CA GLY A 249 -5.38 -16.73 10.39
C GLY A 249 -4.83 -16.45 9.00
N GLY A 250 -5.40 -17.13 8.01
CA GLY A 250 -5.00 -17.05 6.62
C GLY A 250 -4.17 -18.24 6.16
N PRO A 251 -3.89 -18.28 4.86
CA PRO A 251 -3.09 -19.34 4.27
C PRO A 251 -1.64 -19.30 4.74
N ALA A 252 -0.89 -20.34 4.40
CA ALA A 252 0.57 -20.37 4.53
C ALA A 252 1.19 -19.16 3.84
N SER A 253 2.21 -18.60 4.48
CA SER A 253 2.99 -17.53 3.89
C SER A 253 3.97 -18.08 2.86
N VAL A 254 4.13 -17.39 1.75
CA VAL A 254 4.91 -17.81 0.58
C VAL A 254 6.20 -16.99 0.45
N GLY A 255 7.26 -17.60 -0.08
CA GLY A 255 8.51 -16.92 -0.39
C GLY A 255 9.74 -17.58 0.24
N ASP A 256 10.72 -16.76 0.58
CA ASP A 256 11.89 -17.13 1.38
C ASP A 256 12.03 -16.20 2.61
N LEU A 257 12.97 -16.50 3.50
CA LEU A 257 13.19 -15.71 4.72
C LEU A 257 13.67 -14.27 4.46
N ILE A 258 14.02 -13.94 3.21
CA ILE A 258 14.43 -12.61 2.77
C ILE A 258 13.29 -11.92 2.04
N ASN A 259 12.53 -12.56 1.16
CA ASN A 259 11.43 -11.97 0.42
C ASN A 259 10.22 -12.90 0.38
N GLY A 260 9.06 -12.38 0.76
CA GLY A 260 7.84 -13.15 0.70
C GLY A 260 6.62 -12.37 1.15
N VAL A 261 5.52 -13.10 1.33
CA VAL A 261 4.18 -12.55 1.48
C VAL A 261 3.39 -13.37 2.50
N ALA A 262 2.69 -12.67 3.39
CA ALA A 262 1.70 -13.23 4.30
C ALA A 262 0.31 -12.66 3.98
N ILE A 263 -0.72 -13.50 4.13
CA ILE A 263 -2.13 -13.12 3.96
C ILE A 263 -2.88 -13.50 5.22
N SER A 264 -3.76 -12.63 5.70
CA SER A 264 -4.63 -12.94 6.83
C SER A 264 -5.90 -13.66 6.39
N GLY A 265 -6.59 -14.29 7.34
CA GLY A 265 -8.01 -14.60 7.21
C GLY A 265 -8.85 -13.32 7.26
N SER A 266 -10.18 -13.49 7.26
CA SER A 266 -11.11 -12.38 7.43
C SER A 266 -11.16 -11.94 8.90
N PHE A 267 -11.03 -10.63 9.13
CA PHE A 267 -11.16 -9.98 10.44
C PHE A 267 -11.70 -8.56 10.26
N ILE A 268 -12.20 -7.93 11.33
CA ILE A 268 -12.59 -6.51 11.31
C ILE A 268 -11.37 -5.67 11.73
N PRO A 269 -10.80 -4.81 10.86
CA PRO A 269 -9.62 -4.02 11.21
C PRO A 269 -9.78 -3.17 12.46
N ASP A 270 -10.96 -2.58 12.68
CA ASP A 270 -11.25 -1.75 13.85
C ASP A 270 -11.21 -2.49 15.19
N ASP A 271 -11.17 -3.83 15.21
CA ASP A 271 -11.01 -4.61 16.45
C ASP A 271 -9.54 -4.70 16.91
N TYR A 272 -8.59 -4.31 16.06
CA TYR A 272 -7.15 -4.42 16.29
C TYR A 272 -6.45 -3.07 16.25
N GLU A 273 -5.47 -2.88 17.12
CA GLU A 273 -4.74 -1.61 17.21
C GLU A 273 -3.64 -1.52 16.14
N VAL A 274 -2.88 -2.59 15.94
CA VAL A 274 -1.81 -2.67 14.93
C VAL A 274 -1.68 -4.11 14.43
N LEU A 275 -1.10 -4.26 13.25
CA LEU A 275 -0.79 -5.52 12.58
C LEU A 275 0.72 -5.67 12.43
N THR A 276 1.26 -6.87 12.60
CA THR A 276 2.66 -7.17 12.30
C THR A 276 2.83 -8.65 11.93
N PHE A 277 4.06 -9.08 11.68
CA PHE A 277 4.42 -10.48 11.49
C PHE A 277 4.62 -11.19 12.83
N GLY A 278 4.20 -12.44 12.90
CA GLY A 278 4.57 -13.38 13.95
C GLY A 278 4.89 -14.75 13.35
N ALA A 279 5.25 -15.69 14.20
CA ALA A 279 5.42 -17.09 13.84
C ALA A 279 4.40 -17.98 14.58
N PHE A 280 4.05 -19.13 13.99
CA PHE A 280 3.42 -20.20 14.75
C PHE A 280 4.30 -20.68 15.90
N GLY A 281 3.68 -21.00 17.02
CA GLY A 281 4.35 -21.62 18.17
C GLY A 281 4.54 -23.13 18.02
N GLU A 282 3.85 -23.76 17.07
CA GLU A 282 3.92 -25.19 16.77
C GLU A 282 3.99 -25.40 15.24
N PRO A 283 4.77 -26.36 14.73
CA PRO A 283 4.90 -26.59 13.29
C PRO A 283 3.54 -26.90 12.65
N ARG A 284 3.24 -26.24 11.52
CA ARG A 284 2.15 -26.65 10.63
C ARG A 284 2.72 -27.64 9.61
N ASP A 285 2.13 -28.83 9.52
CA ASP A 285 2.39 -29.75 8.41
C ASP A 285 1.66 -29.22 7.17
N PHE A 286 2.38 -28.47 6.33
CA PHE A 286 1.95 -28.20 4.96
C PHE A 286 2.55 -29.26 4.04
N LEU A 287 1.78 -29.64 3.02
CA LEU A 287 2.28 -30.49 1.95
C LEU A 287 2.87 -29.58 0.88
N ASP A 288 4.18 -29.71 0.65
CA ASP A 288 4.84 -29.02 -0.47
C ASP A 288 4.32 -29.57 -1.81
N LEU A 289 3.89 -28.67 -2.70
CA LEU A 289 3.69 -28.98 -4.11
C LEU A 289 4.98 -28.73 -4.91
N GLU A 290 5.05 -29.31 -6.11
CA GLU A 290 6.17 -29.06 -7.01
C GLU A 290 6.25 -27.59 -7.45
N ASN A 291 7.46 -27.15 -7.81
CA ASN A 291 7.67 -25.83 -8.42
C ASN A 291 7.29 -25.89 -9.90
N TYR A 292 6.51 -24.92 -10.37
CA TYR A 292 5.99 -24.94 -11.74
C TYR A 292 6.70 -23.94 -12.66
N PHE A 293 6.74 -24.27 -13.95
CA PHE A 293 7.18 -23.37 -15.01
C PHE A 293 6.01 -23.18 -15.98
N VAL A 294 5.67 -21.93 -16.30
CA VAL A 294 4.57 -21.56 -17.20
C VAL A 294 5.14 -20.70 -18.33
N SER A 295 4.88 -21.07 -19.57
CA SER A 295 5.31 -20.38 -20.79
C SER A 295 4.16 -20.30 -21.80
N PRO A 296 3.28 -19.29 -21.71
CA PRO A 296 2.08 -19.15 -22.55
C PRO A 296 2.41 -18.67 -23.98
N ASN A 297 3.18 -19.47 -24.73
CA ASN A 297 3.63 -19.15 -26.09
C ASN A 297 2.78 -19.85 -27.18
N GLY A 298 1.83 -20.69 -26.79
CA GLY A 298 0.91 -21.40 -27.69
C GLY A 298 1.54 -22.60 -28.41
N ASP A 299 2.69 -23.12 -27.93
CA ASP A 299 3.34 -24.31 -28.47
C ASP A 299 2.76 -25.63 -27.92
N GLY A 300 1.84 -25.54 -26.95
CA GLY A 300 1.20 -26.67 -26.27
C GLY A 300 1.98 -27.22 -25.07
N ILE A 301 3.12 -26.63 -24.71
CA ILE A 301 4.00 -27.04 -23.62
C ILE A 301 3.99 -25.96 -22.54
N ASN A 302 3.53 -26.32 -21.34
CA ASN A 302 3.47 -25.42 -20.18
C ASN A 302 2.72 -24.10 -20.43
N ASP A 303 1.79 -24.08 -21.40
CA ASP A 303 0.95 -22.90 -21.70
C ASP A 303 0.04 -22.50 -20.53
N PHE A 304 -0.25 -23.46 -19.63
CA PHE A 304 -1.11 -23.29 -18.47
C PHE A 304 -0.44 -23.83 -17.21
N LEU A 305 -0.78 -23.26 -16.06
CA LEU A 305 -0.43 -23.85 -14.77
C LEU A 305 -1.29 -25.08 -14.52
N VAL A 306 -0.67 -26.26 -14.58
CA VAL A 306 -1.33 -27.53 -14.31
C VAL A 306 -0.87 -28.06 -12.96
N ILE A 307 -1.78 -28.14 -11.99
CA ILE A 307 -1.53 -28.71 -10.66
C ILE A 307 -2.31 -30.04 -10.58
N PRO A 308 -1.67 -31.20 -10.82
CA PRO A 308 -2.35 -32.49 -10.90
C PRO A 308 -3.22 -32.83 -9.68
N GLU A 309 -2.81 -32.39 -8.51
CA GLU A 309 -3.48 -32.60 -7.22
C GLU A 309 -4.87 -31.96 -7.20
N LEU A 310 -5.08 -30.87 -7.95
CA LEU A 310 -6.38 -30.19 -8.03
C LEU A 310 -7.43 -31.01 -8.78
N ALA A 311 -7.03 -31.90 -9.70
CA ALA A 311 -7.96 -32.76 -10.42
C ALA A 311 -8.72 -33.73 -9.49
N LEU A 312 -8.26 -33.90 -8.26
CA LEU A 312 -8.85 -34.78 -7.26
C LEU A 312 -9.85 -34.07 -6.33
N SER A 313 -9.92 -32.74 -6.33
CA SER A 313 -10.81 -31.95 -5.49
C SER A 313 -11.63 -30.97 -6.33
N PRO A 314 -12.95 -31.19 -6.46
CA PRO A 314 -13.83 -30.30 -7.22
C PRO A 314 -14.14 -28.98 -6.50
N ASN A 315 -13.78 -28.85 -5.21
CA ASN A 315 -13.97 -27.64 -4.41
C ASN A 315 -12.59 -27.08 -4.02
N ASN A 316 -11.86 -26.64 -5.03
CA ASN A 316 -10.53 -26.08 -4.84
C ASN A 316 -10.53 -24.56 -5.10
N HIS A 317 -9.52 -23.87 -4.58
CA HIS A 317 -9.33 -22.45 -4.81
C HIS A 317 -7.86 -22.14 -5.07
N LEU A 318 -7.57 -21.52 -6.22
CA LEU A 318 -6.22 -21.10 -6.60
C LEU A 318 -6.09 -19.58 -6.52
N MET A 319 -5.04 -19.10 -5.86
CA MET A 319 -4.62 -17.71 -5.83
C MET A 319 -3.18 -17.58 -6.32
N ILE A 320 -2.85 -16.57 -7.12
CA ILE A 320 -1.49 -16.28 -7.60
C ILE A 320 -1.14 -14.81 -7.33
N PHE A 321 0.08 -14.58 -6.85
CA PHE A 321 0.62 -13.29 -6.43
C PHE A 321 1.94 -13.00 -7.16
N ASP A 322 2.19 -11.73 -7.49
CA ASP A 322 3.49 -11.30 -7.99
C ASP A 322 4.55 -11.24 -6.87
N ARG A 323 5.80 -10.95 -7.25
CA ARG A 323 6.93 -10.83 -6.31
C ARG A 323 6.79 -9.76 -5.23
N ASN A 324 5.94 -8.76 -5.43
CA ASN A 324 5.66 -7.69 -4.47
C ASN A 324 4.44 -8.03 -3.62
N GLY A 325 3.79 -9.15 -3.94
CA GLY A 325 2.58 -9.65 -3.34
C GLY A 325 1.30 -9.27 -4.08
N SER A 326 1.28 -8.42 -5.10
CA SER A 326 -0.02 -8.08 -5.69
C SER A 326 -0.71 -9.34 -6.26
N LYS A 327 -1.95 -9.63 -5.82
CA LYS A 327 -2.74 -10.74 -6.36
C LYS A 327 -2.99 -10.46 -7.84
N VAL A 328 -2.62 -11.42 -8.68
CA VAL A 328 -2.75 -11.33 -10.14
C VAL A 328 -3.76 -12.31 -10.68
N PHE A 329 -4.03 -13.42 -9.98
CA PHE A 329 -5.03 -14.38 -10.41
C PHE A 329 -5.74 -15.00 -9.21
N GLU A 330 -7.03 -15.28 -9.36
CA GLU A 330 -7.85 -16.00 -8.37
C GLU A 330 -8.97 -16.76 -9.06
N LEU A 331 -9.14 -18.05 -8.77
CA LEU A 331 -10.24 -18.84 -9.32
C LEU A 331 -10.65 -19.97 -8.37
N SER A 332 -11.96 -20.06 -8.08
CA SER A 332 -12.57 -21.24 -7.46
C SER A 332 -12.86 -22.31 -8.51
N ASP A 333 -12.83 -23.57 -8.10
CA ASP A 333 -13.03 -24.75 -8.93
C ASP A 333 -12.05 -24.77 -10.12
N TYR A 334 -10.78 -24.46 -9.85
CA TYR A 334 -9.73 -24.35 -10.85
C TYR A 334 -9.50 -25.70 -11.57
N THR A 335 -9.49 -25.67 -12.89
CA THR A 335 -9.26 -26.78 -13.81
C THR A 335 -8.18 -26.49 -14.87
N ASN A 336 -7.10 -25.80 -14.46
CA ASN A 336 -5.91 -25.48 -15.26
C ASN A 336 -6.09 -24.31 -16.26
N GLU A 337 -6.79 -23.27 -15.85
CA GLU A 337 -7.13 -22.12 -16.70
C GLU A 337 -6.08 -21.01 -16.71
N PHE A 338 -5.16 -20.97 -15.75
CA PHE A 338 -4.19 -19.88 -15.66
C PHE A 338 -3.15 -19.99 -16.76
N ASN A 339 -3.14 -19.01 -17.66
CA ASN A 339 -2.30 -18.94 -18.84
C ASN A 339 -1.38 -17.71 -18.84
N GLY A 340 -0.96 -17.24 -17.66
CA GLY A 340 -0.10 -16.06 -17.53
C GLY A 340 -0.80 -14.71 -17.68
N PHE A 341 -2.14 -14.67 -17.71
CA PHE A 341 -2.93 -13.44 -17.72
C PHE A 341 -3.55 -13.16 -16.35
N SER A 342 -3.56 -11.89 -15.97
CA SER A 342 -4.27 -11.45 -14.76
C SER A 342 -5.78 -11.48 -14.98
N ASN A 343 -6.53 -12.01 -14.02
CA ASN A 343 -7.99 -11.87 -13.97
C ASN A 343 -8.45 -10.87 -12.90
N GLN A 344 -7.51 -10.25 -12.20
CA GLN A 344 -7.78 -9.22 -11.20
C GLN A 344 -7.94 -7.86 -11.87
N ASN A 345 -8.75 -6.98 -11.26
CA ASN A 345 -9.01 -5.64 -11.80
C ASN A 345 -7.85 -4.65 -11.53
N ASN A 346 -6.63 -5.16 -11.45
CA ASN A 346 -5.40 -4.38 -11.31
C ASN A 346 -4.97 -3.90 -12.70
N PHE A 347 -4.57 -2.64 -12.83
CA PHE A 347 -4.17 -2.03 -14.10
C PHE A 347 -2.79 -2.54 -14.51
N VAL A 348 -2.72 -3.75 -15.08
CA VAL A 348 -1.51 -4.24 -15.75
C VAL A 348 -1.40 -3.52 -17.09
N LEU A 349 -0.37 -2.69 -17.26
CA LEU A 349 -0.02 -2.10 -18.55
C LEU A 349 0.14 -3.22 -19.58
N GLY A 350 -0.67 -3.21 -20.63
CA GLY A 350 -0.72 -4.31 -21.60
C GLY A 350 -1.42 -5.55 -21.05
N ARG A 351 -2.67 -5.42 -20.59
CA ARG A 351 -3.54 -6.58 -20.27
C ARG A 351 -3.61 -7.60 -21.43
N ASP A 352 -3.42 -7.12 -22.67
CA ASP A 352 -3.31 -7.94 -23.89
C ASP A 352 -1.93 -8.64 -24.04
N ASN A 353 -0.90 -8.22 -23.30
CA ASN A 353 0.47 -8.74 -23.33
C ASN A 353 0.79 -9.74 -22.19
N GLY A 354 -0.16 -10.00 -21.29
CA GLY A 354 0.03 -10.91 -20.15
C GLY A 354 0.83 -10.30 -18.99
N LEU A 355 1.03 -11.10 -17.94
CA LEU A 355 1.84 -10.73 -16.76
C LEU A 355 3.34 -10.70 -17.11
N PRO A 356 4.17 -9.84 -16.50
CA PRO A 356 5.61 -9.82 -16.75
C PRO A 356 6.31 -11.17 -16.44
N SER A 357 7.41 -11.47 -17.14
CA SER A 357 8.25 -12.61 -16.79
C SER A 357 8.85 -12.47 -15.39
N GLY A 358 8.77 -13.53 -14.58
CA GLY A 358 9.26 -13.50 -13.21
C GLY A 358 8.77 -14.64 -12.33
N VAL A 359 9.16 -14.57 -11.06
CA VAL A 359 8.67 -15.48 -10.02
C VAL A 359 7.34 -14.96 -9.48
N TYR A 360 6.38 -15.86 -9.41
CA TYR A 360 5.07 -15.68 -8.83
C TYR A 360 4.87 -16.73 -7.73
N PHE A 361 4.08 -16.40 -6.73
CA PHE A 361 3.72 -17.31 -5.66
C PHE A 361 2.28 -17.75 -5.83
N TYR A 362 1.96 -19.00 -5.52
CA TYR A 362 0.60 -19.49 -5.58
C TYR A 362 0.21 -20.19 -4.29
N ILE A 363 -1.08 -20.11 -3.96
CA ILE A 363 -1.72 -20.78 -2.84
C ILE A 363 -2.90 -21.56 -3.39
N VAL A 364 -3.00 -22.81 -2.97
CA VAL A 364 -4.06 -23.75 -3.33
C VAL A 364 -4.74 -24.24 -2.07
N SER A 365 -6.05 -24.05 -1.99
CA SER A 365 -6.88 -24.60 -0.92
C SER A 365 -7.76 -25.71 -1.47
N LEU A 366 -7.81 -26.85 -0.78
CA LEU A 366 -8.73 -27.96 -1.03
C LEU A 366 -9.74 -28.01 0.12
N ASP A 367 -10.87 -27.32 -0.04
CA ASP A 367 -11.82 -27.08 1.04
C ASP A 367 -12.46 -28.38 1.56
N ASP A 368 -12.65 -29.36 0.67
CA ASP A 368 -13.21 -30.68 0.98
C ASP A 368 -12.28 -31.54 1.85
N LEU A 369 -10.97 -31.35 1.69
CA LEU A 369 -9.94 -32.05 2.46
C LEU A 369 -9.39 -31.22 3.62
N SER A 370 -9.77 -29.94 3.72
CA SER A 370 -9.17 -28.98 4.64
C SER A 370 -7.64 -28.96 4.54
N LEU A 371 -7.14 -29.09 3.32
CA LEU A 371 -5.71 -29.05 3.00
C LEU A 371 -5.39 -27.77 2.27
N GLU A 372 -4.20 -27.25 2.53
CA GLU A 372 -3.68 -26.09 1.84
C GLU A 372 -2.25 -26.36 1.41
N PHE A 373 -1.96 -25.95 0.19
CA PHE A 373 -0.68 -26.13 -0.48
C PHE A 373 -0.21 -24.77 -0.98
N GLN A 374 1.10 -24.60 -1.04
CA GLN A 374 1.69 -23.41 -1.60
C GLN A 374 2.94 -23.75 -2.40
N GLY A 375 3.35 -22.81 -3.24
CA GLY A 375 4.60 -22.93 -3.98
C GLY A 375 4.89 -21.67 -4.77
N PHE A 376 5.91 -21.76 -5.61
CA PHE A 376 6.20 -20.71 -6.59
C PHE A 376 6.12 -21.28 -8.00
N LEU A 377 5.81 -20.39 -8.94
CA LEU A 377 5.93 -20.64 -10.36
C LEU A 377 6.83 -19.58 -11.00
N TYR A 378 7.58 -19.99 -12.01
CA TYR A 378 8.25 -19.06 -12.90
C TYR A 378 7.41 -18.88 -14.16
N LEU A 379 6.98 -17.63 -14.43
CA LEU A 379 6.30 -17.26 -15.65
C LEU A 379 7.31 -16.71 -16.67
N ALA A 380 7.33 -17.30 -17.85
CA ALA A 380 8.12 -16.85 -18.99
C ALA A 380 7.18 -16.36 -20.11
N ASN A 381 6.96 -15.04 -20.16
CA ASN A 381 6.33 -14.36 -21.29
C ASN A 381 7.44 -13.80 -22.20
N ASP A 382 7.53 -14.35 -23.42
CA ASP A 382 8.43 -13.93 -24.50
C ASP A 382 7.67 -13.20 -25.62
#